data_AF-A0A0P4VTK6-F1
#
_entry.id   AF-A0A0P4VTK6-F1
#
_cell.length_a   1.000
_cell.length_b   1.000
_cell.length_c   1.000
_cell.angle_alpha   90.00
_cell.angle_beta   90.00
_cell.angle_gamma   90.00
#
_symmetry.space_group_name_H-M   'P 1'
#
loop_
_entity.id
_entity.type
_entity.pdbx_description
1 polymer ?
#
loop_
_entity_poly.entity_id
_entity_poly.type
_entity_poly.pdbx_seq_one_letter_code
_entity_poly.pdbx_strand_id
1 'polypeptide(L)'
;MRAIVVLGVLVFMLACSSMVESSAKGCFDDWSRCSPATSGGTGKLWLPCNEYCKICFKADGGNCVNSPSKNCPGLLKNNKQCVCRNARSKKNNLNPLCWA
;
A
#
# COMPACT_ATOMS: atom_id res chain seq x y z
N MET A 1 -5.05 10.71 36.21
CA MET A 1 -4.07 10.02 35.34
C MET A 1 -4.71 8.96 34.45
N ARG A 2 -5.42 7.95 34.96
CA ARG A 2 -6.07 6.90 34.14
C ARG A 2 -7.09 7.43 33.11
N ALA A 3 -7.92 8.39 33.48
CA ALA A 3 -8.93 8.97 32.58
C ALA A 3 -8.33 9.77 31.41
N ILE A 4 -7.20 10.46 31.62
CA ILE A 4 -6.52 11.26 30.58
C ILE A 4 -5.87 10.33 29.55
N VAL A 5 -5.28 9.22 30.00
CA VAL A 5 -4.71 8.20 29.10
C VAL A 5 -5.82 7.53 28.27
N VAL A 6 -6.96 7.20 28.89
CA VAL A 6 -8.11 6.62 28.17
C VAL A 6 -8.69 7.59 27.15
N LEU A 7 -8.83 8.89 27.51
CA LEU A 7 -9.27 9.92 26.56
C LEU A 7 -8.27 10.08 25.40
N GLY A 8 -6.97 10.08 25.70
CA GLY A 8 -5.91 10.18 24.69
C GLY A 8 -5.92 9.02 23.69
N VAL A 9 -6.09 7.79 24.17
CA VAL A 9 -6.20 6.60 23.31
C VAL A 9 -7.48 6.64 22.46
N LEU A 10 -8.60 7.05 23.03
CA LEU A 10 -9.86 7.20 22.28
C LEU A 10 -9.75 8.25 21.17
N VAL A 11 -9.17 9.41 21.46
CA VAL A 11 -8.95 10.48 20.47
C VAL A 11 -7.98 10.01 19.38
N PHE A 12 -6.92 9.28 19.73
CA PHE A 12 -5.98 8.72 18.77
C PHE A 12 -6.64 7.67 17.85
N MET A 13 -7.46 6.78 18.41
CA MET A 13 -8.22 5.78 17.62
C MET A 13 -9.24 6.44 16.69
N LEU A 14 -9.95 7.48 17.15
CA LEU A 14 -10.87 8.26 16.33
C LEU A 14 -10.16 9.01 15.19
N ALA A 15 -8.96 9.54 15.44
CA ALA A 15 -8.13 10.18 14.42
C ALA A 15 -7.56 9.18 13.40
N CYS A 16 -7.23 7.96 13.82
CA CYS A 16 -6.81 6.89 12.92
C CYS A 16 -7.95 6.38 12.02
N SER A 17 -9.20 6.45 12.48
CA SER A 17 -10.35 6.06 11.65
C SER A 17 -10.62 7.07 10.53
N SER A 18 -10.48 8.37 10.78
CA SER A 18 -10.77 9.42 9.79
C SER A 18 -9.72 9.56 8.67
N MET A 19 -8.49 9.08 8.89
CA MET A 19 -7.48 8.97 7.83
C MET A 19 -7.75 7.81 6.85
N VAL A 20 -8.57 6.82 7.22
CA VAL A 20 -8.97 5.74 6.31
C VAL A 20 -10.05 6.23 5.35
N GLU A 21 -11.00 7.06 5.81
CA GLU A 21 -12.12 7.53 4.99
C GLU A 21 -11.79 8.70 4.05
N SER A 22 -10.69 9.43 4.31
CA SER A 22 -10.33 10.65 3.55
C SER A 22 -9.48 10.39 2.30
N SER A 23 -9.14 9.15 1.99
CA SER A 23 -8.47 8.84 0.73
C SER A 23 -9.55 8.76 -0.34
N ALA A 24 -9.66 9.82 -1.16
CA ALA A 24 -10.62 9.96 -2.25
C ALA A 24 -11.05 8.59 -2.81
N LYS A 25 -12.34 8.25 -2.58
CA LYS A 25 -13.01 6.99 -2.93
C LYS A 25 -12.32 6.28 -4.11
N GLY A 26 -11.46 5.29 -3.81
CA GLY A 26 -10.82 4.43 -4.80
C GLY A 26 -9.38 4.75 -5.21
N CYS A 27 -8.70 5.78 -4.66
CA CYS A 27 -7.26 5.96 -4.92
C CYS A 27 -6.42 4.76 -4.45
N PHE A 28 -6.88 4.08 -3.39
CA PHE A 28 -6.24 2.88 -2.88
C PHE A 28 -6.24 1.73 -3.89
N ASP A 29 -7.25 1.64 -4.76
CA ASP A 29 -7.28 0.61 -5.82
C ASP A 29 -6.20 0.85 -6.88
N ASP A 30 -5.83 2.12 -7.07
CA ASP A 30 -4.75 2.53 -7.95
C ASP A 30 -3.37 2.49 -7.25
N TRP A 31 -3.32 2.18 -5.96
CA TRP A 31 -2.07 2.12 -5.20
C TRP A 31 -1.20 0.97 -5.72
N SER A 32 0.09 1.23 -5.94
CA SER A 32 1.03 0.16 -6.26
C SER A 32 2.45 0.44 -5.78
N ARG A 33 3.23 -0.64 -5.58
CA ARG A 33 4.66 -0.61 -5.21
C ARG A 33 5.54 0.24 -6.12
N CYS A 34 5.06 0.54 -7.33
CA CYS A 34 5.78 1.28 -8.35
C CYS A 34 5.53 2.79 -8.34
N SER A 35 4.56 3.28 -7.56
CA SER A 35 4.18 4.69 -7.52
C SER A 35 4.70 5.34 -6.22
N PRO A 36 5.71 6.24 -6.28
CA PRO A 36 6.32 6.84 -5.09
C PRO A 36 5.34 7.65 -4.23
N ALA A 37 4.34 8.26 -4.86
CA ALA A 37 3.27 8.98 -4.15
C ALA A 37 2.50 8.07 -3.18
N THR A 38 2.56 6.76 -3.40
CA THR A 38 1.85 5.75 -2.62
C THR A 38 2.77 5.05 -1.61
N SER A 39 4.08 5.31 -1.57
CA SER A 39 4.94 4.79 -0.49
C SER A 39 4.81 5.59 0.83
N GLY A 40 3.88 6.55 0.91
CA GLY A 40 3.68 7.40 2.07
C GLY A 40 3.26 6.60 3.31
N GLY A 41 4.10 6.62 4.35
CA GLY A 41 3.82 6.02 5.66
C GLY A 41 4.40 4.63 5.92
N THR A 42 4.90 3.92 4.91
CA THR A 42 5.38 2.52 5.04
C THR A 42 6.90 2.36 5.18
N GLY A 43 7.69 3.37 4.78
CA GLY A 43 9.14 3.41 5.04
C GLY A 43 9.89 2.16 4.56
N LYS A 44 10.76 1.60 5.41
CA LYS A 44 11.62 0.43 5.10
C LYS A 44 10.84 -0.85 4.77
N LEU A 45 9.54 -0.92 5.08
CA LEU A 45 8.67 -2.04 4.74
C LEU A 45 8.12 -1.96 3.30
N TRP A 46 8.37 -0.85 2.60
CA TRP A 46 7.97 -0.68 1.20
C TRP A 46 8.98 -1.32 0.26
N LEU A 47 8.77 -2.60 -0.06
CA LEU A 47 9.62 -3.32 -0.99
C LEU A 47 9.43 -2.82 -2.44
N PRO A 48 10.51 -2.77 -3.25
CA PRO A 48 10.38 -2.56 -4.67
C PRO A 48 9.61 -3.73 -5.31
N CYS A 49 8.88 -3.44 -6.40
CA CYS A 49 8.00 -4.41 -7.07
C CYS A 49 8.66 -5.78 -7.34
N ASN A 50 9.93 -5.77 -7.77
CA ASN A 50 10.66 -7.00 -8.05
C ASN A 50 10.86 -7.89 -6.81
N GLU A 51 11.29 -7.30 -5.68
CA GLU A 51 11.48 -8.04 -4.44
C GLU A 51 10.15 -8.46 -3.82
N TYR A 52 9.16 -7.58 -3.86
CA TYR A 52 7.81 -7.89 -3.41
C TYR A 52 7.25 -9.11 -4.14
N CYS A 53 7.35 -9.17 -5.47
CA CYS A 53 6.89 -10.32 -6.24
C CYS A 53 7.64 -11.61 -5.90
N LYS A 54 8.96 -11.55 -5.70
CA LYS A 54 9.77 -12.71 -5.31
C LYS A 54 9.39 -13.23 -3.92
N ILE A 55 9.25 -12.34 -2.95
CA ILE A 55 8.99 -12.70 -1.55
C ILE A 55 7.53 -13.12 -1.35
N CYS A 56 6.59 -12.36 -1.91
CA CYS A 56 5.17 -12.49 -1.61
C CYS A 56 4.42 -13.45 -2.53
N PHE A 57 4.88 -13.63 -3.76
CA PHE A 57 4.21 -14.46 -4.78
C PHE A 57 5.10 -15.61 -5.29
N LYS A 58 6.32 -15.76 -4.74
CA LYS A 58 7.34 -16.71 -5.23
C LYS A 58 7.58 -16.62 -6.74
N ALA A 59 7.39 -15.41 -7.28
CA ALA A 59 7.53 -15.08 -8.69
C ALA A 59 9.01 -15.00 -9.09
N ASP A 60 9.30 -15.02 -10.39
CA ASP A 60 10.67 -14.80 -10.90
C ASP A 60 11.11 -13.34 -10.72
N GLY A 61 10.14 -12.44 -10.67
CA GLY A 61 10.35 -11.02 -10.50
C GLY A 61 9.08 -10.24 -10.74
N GLY A 62 9.19 -8.92 -10.73
CA GLY A 62 8.08 -8.00 -10.91
C GLY A 62 8.52 -6.74 -11.61
N ASN A 63 7.68 -6.24 -12.52
CA ASN A 63 7.96 -5.02 -13.26
C ASN A 63 6.84 -4.00 -13.11
N CYS A 64 7.25 -2.74 -13.12
CA CYS A 64 6.35 -1.61 -13.08
C CYS A 64 5.88 -1.26 -14.49
N VAL A 65 4.58 -1.42 -14.73
CA VAL A 65 3.95 -1.07 -16.00
C VAL A 65 3.12 0.20 -15.83
N ASN A 66 3.06 1.02 -16.87
CA ASN A 66 2.21 2.21 -16.85
C ASN A 66 0.75 1.77 -16.72
N SER A 67 0.07 2.32 -15.74
CA SER A 67 -1.34 2.03 -15.48
C SER A 67 -2.00 3.31 -15.03
N PRO A 68 -2.52 4.11 -15.98
CA PRO A 68 -3.17 5.38 -15.67
C PRO A 68 -4.20 5.20 -14.57
N SER A 69 -4.15 6.05 -13.55
CA SER A 69 -5.09 6.00 -12.44
C SER A 69 -6.51 6.25 -12.95
N LYS A 70 -7.42 5.32 -12.63
CA LYS A 70 -8.83 5.47 -13.00
C LYS A 70 -9.59 6.31 -11.98
N ASN A 71 -9.20 6.20 -10.71
CA ASN A 71 -9.90 6.84 -9.62
C ASN A 71 -9.25 8.17 -9.24
N CYS A 72 -7.92 8.27 -9.37
CA CYS A 72 -7.17 9.43 -8.91
C CYS A 72 -6.15 9.98 -9.91
N PRO A 73 -6.56 10.31 -11.16
CA PRO A 73 -5.66 10.76 -12.22
C PRO A 73 -4.93 12.07 -11.87
N GLY A 74 -5.53 12.95 -11.06
CA GLY A 74 -4.91 14.21 -10.63
C GLY A 74 -3.79 14.04 -9.59
N LEU A 75 -3.91 13.02 -8.74
CA LEU A 75 -2.99 12.75 -7.62
C LEU A 75 -1.89 11.74 -8.03
N LEU A 76 -2.24 10.77 -8.88
CA LEU A 76 -1.38 9.71 -9.39
C LEU A 76 -1.16 9.86 -10.90
N LYS A 77 -0.71 11.04 -11.34
CA LYS A 77 -0.52 11.41 -12.77
C LYS A 77 0.38 10.45 -13.55
N ASN A 78 1.32 9.78 -12.88
CA ASN A 78 2.24 8.81 -13.47
C ASN A 78 2.11 7.43 -12.81
N ASN A 79 0.86 7.01 -12.56
CA ASN A 79 0.63 5.76 -11.84
C ASN A 79 1.21 4.56 -12.59
N LYS A 80 1.90 3.70 -11.84
CA LYS A 80 2.44 2.44 -12.33
C LYS A 80 1.93 1.32 -11.46
N GLN A 81 1.54 0.22 -12.08
CA GLN A 81 1.11 -0.99 -11.40
C GLN A 81 2.24 -2.03 -11.39
N CYS A 82 2.36 -2.76 -10.28
CA CYS A 82 3.33 -3.82 -10.12
C CYS A 82 2.76 -5.13 -10.67
N VAL A 83 3.41 -5.69 -11.69
CA VAL A 83 3.00 -6.96 -12.29
C VAL A 83 4.06 -8.02 -12.03
N CYS A 84 3.69 -9.06 -11.29
CA CYS A 84 4.55 -10.20 -11.00
C CYS A 84 4.58 -11.20 -12.17
N ARG A 85 5.78 -11.64 -12.55
CA ARG A 85 5.99 -12.62 -13.62
C ARG A 85 6.08 -14.03 -13.07
N ASN A 86 5.32 -14.96 -13.64
CA ASN A 86 5.31 -16.37 -13.23
C ASN A 86 5.09 -16.53 -11.72
N ALA A 87 4.05 -15.89 -11.18
CA ALA A 87 3.69 -16.06 -9.77
C ALA A 87 3.40 -17.54 -9.47
N ARG A 88 4.18 -18.13 -8.57
CA ARG A 88 4.08 -19.56 -8.20
C ARG A 88 3.18 -19.78 -7.00
N SER A 89 2.85 -18.73 -6.26
CA SER A 89 1.94 -18.80 -5.11
C SER A 89 1.02 -17.61 -5.05
N LYS A 90 -0.09 -17.78 -4.31
CA LYS A 90 -0.92 -16.66 -3.86
C LYS A 90 -0.10 -15.74 -2.93
N LYS A 91 -0.59 -14.50 -2.75
CA LYS A 91 0.04 -13.51 -1.86
C LYS A 91 0.24 -14.09 -0.47
N ASN A 92 1.48 -14.05 0.02
CA ASN A 92 1.80 -14.46 1.38
C ASN A 92 1.36 -13.39 2.39
N ASN A 93 0.11 -13.49 2.88
CA ASN A 93 -0.43 -12.56 3.86
C ASN A 93 0.16 -12.71 5.27
N LEU A 94 1.01 -13.69 5.53
CA LEU A 94 1.66 -13.87 6.84
C LEU A 94 2.92 -13.02 6.99
N ASN A 95 3.50 -12.56 5.88
CA ASN A 95 4.69 -11.71 5.91
C ASN A 95 4.29 -10.23 5.92
N PRO A 96 4.69 -9.43 6.92
CA PRO A 96 4.35 -8.00 7.00
C PRO A 96 4.86 -7.18 5.80
N LEU A 97 5.90 -7.65 5.10
CA LEU A 97 6.39 -7.02 3.87
C LEU A 97 5.38 -7.13 2.71
N CYS A 98 4.43 -8.08 2.81
CA CYS A 98 3.46 -8.44 1.78
C CYS A 98 2.07 -7.82 1.98
N TRP A 99 1.88 -7.00 3.01
CA TRP A 99 0.55 -6.51 3.40
C TRP A 99 0.00 -5.39 2.50
N ALA A 100 0.88 -4.60 1.88
CA ALA A 100 0.51 -3.67 0.83
C ALA A 100 0.54 -4.29 -0.57
#